data_AF-A0A6I3V035-F1
#
_entry.id   AF-A0A6I3V035-F1
#
_cell.length_a   1.000
_cell.length_b   1.000
_cell.length_c   1.000
_cell.angle_alpha   90.00
_cell.angle_beta   90.00
_cell.angle_gamma   90.00
#
_symmetry.space_group_name_H-M   'P 1'
#
loop_
_entity.id
_entity.type
_entity.pdbx_description
1 polymer ?
#
loop_
_entity_poly.entity_id
_entity_poly.type
_entity_poly.pdbx_seq_one_letter_code
_entity_poly.pdbx_strand_id
1 'polypeptide(L)'
;KEDNLEFSFSGLKSAFINLHHNAEQKGESLSKEDLSASFQAAVMDILMAKTKKALEKYPVKTLVVAGGVAANKGLRERLAAEITDVKVIIPPLR
;
A
#
# COMPACT_ATOMS: atom_id res chain seq x y z
N LYS A 1 3.00 18.50 -5.22
CA LYS A 1 2.67 17.22 -4.54
C LYS A 1 1.34 17.43 -3.82
N GLU A 2 0.32 16.62 -4.10
CA GLU A 2 -1.02 16.81 -3.51
C GLU A 2 -0.97 16.77 -1.98
N ASP A 3 -1.51 17.82 -1.37
CA ASP A 3 -1.43 18.01 0.08
C ASP A 3 -2.53 17.25 0.84
N ASN A 4 -3.48 16.65 0.14
CA ASN A 4 -4.61 15.93 0.70
C ASN A 4 -4.20 14.54 1.25
N LEU A 5 -5.02 13.99 2.14
CA LEU A 5 -4.88 12.63 2.70
C LEU A 5 -5.79 11.62 2.00
N GLU A 6 -6.30 11.98 0.82
CA GLU A 6 -7.21 11.12 0.06
C GLU A 6 -6.42 10.02 -0.66
N PHE A 7 -7.09 8.87 -0.80
CA PHE A 7 -6.55 7.72 -1.51
C PHE A 7 -7.23 7.60 -2.87
N SER A 8 -6.43 7.34 -3.90
CA SER A 8 -6.92 6.95 -5.22
C SER A 8 -6.11 5.78 -5.75
N PHE A 9 -6.81 4.69 -6.08
CA PHE A 9 -6.21 3.47 -6.63
C PHE A 9 -6.70 3.15 -8.05
N SER A 10 -7.66 3.91 -8.57
CA SER A 10 -8.21 3.66 -9.92
C SER A 10 -7.13 3.80 -11.00
N GLY A 11 -6.34 4.88 -10.94
CA GLY A 11 -5.24 5.10 -11.87
C GLY A 11 -4.17 4.00 -11.81
N LEU A 12 -3.86 3.50 -10.61
CA LEU A 12 -2.91 2.39 -10.43
C LEU A 12 -3.41 1.09 -11.08
N LYS A 13 -4.71 0.79 -10.95
CA LYS A 13 -5.33 -0.37 -11.62
C LYS A 13 -5.28 -0.23 -13.14
N SER A 14 -5.63 0.94 -13.67
CA SER A 14 -5.57 1.21 -15.11
C SER A 14 -4.14 1.09 -15.64
N ALA A 15 -3.16 1.66 -14.93
CA ALA A 15 -1.75 1.55 -15.29
C ALA A 15 -1.27 0.09 -15.31
N PHE A 16 -1.66 -0.70 -14.31
CA PHE A 16 -1.36 -2.13 -14.23
C PHE A 16 -1.92 -2.92 -15.42
N ILE A 17 -3.21 -2.74 -15.72
CA ILE A 17 -3.88 -3.42 -16.84
C ILE A 17 -3.24 -3.03 -18.18
N ASN A 18 -2.96 -1.74 -18.37
CA ASN A 18 -2.33 -1.23 -19.59
C ASN A 18 -0.91 -1.79 -19.75
N LEU A 19 -0.13 -1.89 -18.68
CA LEU A 19 1.19 -2.50 -18.70
C LEU A 19 1.13 -3.95 -19.18
N HIS A 20 0.22 -4.75 -18.61
CA HIS A 20 0.03 -6.14 -18.99
C HIS A 20 -0.38 -6.28 -20.47
N HIS A 21 -1.42 -5.57 -20.91
CA HIS A 21 -1.91 -5.64 -22.29
C HIS A 21 -0.85 -5.18 -23.30
N ASN A 22 -0.10 -4.12 -22.99
CA ASN A 22 0.95 -3.62 -23.88
C ASN A 22 2.09 -4.63 -24.04
N ALA A 23 2.46 -5.35 -22.98
CA ALA A 23 3.46 -6.40 -23.06
C ALA A 23 2.95 -7.57 -23.92
N GLU A 24 1.70 -8.02 -23.70
CA GLU A 24 1.08 -9.08 -24.51
C GLU A 24 1.05 -8.73 -26.01
N GLN A 25 0.68 -7.49 -26.36
CA GLN A 25 0.64 -7.01 -27.74
C GLN A 25 2.03 -7.01 -28.42
N LYS A 26 3.10 -6.84 -27.64
CA LYS A 26 4.49 -6.87 -28.13
C LYS A 26 5.08 -8.28 -28.14
N GLY A 27 4.32 -9.29 -27.69
CA GLY A 27 4.84 -10.65 -27.50
C GLY A 27 5.80 -10.79 -26.32
N GLU A 28 5.82 -9.81 -25.40
CA GLU A 28 6.61 -9.84 -24.19
C GLU A 28 5.85 -10.60 -23.09
N SER A 29 6.53 -11.48 -22.36
CA SER A 29 5.95 -12.17 -21.21
C SER A 29 6.42 -11.51 -19.92
N LEU A 30 5.47 -11.01 -19.12
CA LEU A 30 5.73 -10.49 -17.79
C LEU A 30 5.48 -11.59 -16.75
N SER A 31 6.38 -11.71 -15.76
CA SER A 31 6.13 -12.56 -14.60
C SER A 31 4.92 -12.06 -13.82
N LYS A 32 3.97 -12.96 -13.57
CA LYS A 32 2.77 -12.66 -12.77
C LYS A 32 3.14 -12.40 -11.32
N GLU A 33 4.17 -13.08 -10.84
CA GLU A 33 4.72 -12.96 -9.50
C GLU A 33 5.31 -11.56 -9.31
N ASP A 34 6.16 -11.11 -10.24
CA ASP A 34 6.78 -9.78 -10.19
C ASP A 34 5.76 -8.67 -10.35
N LEU A 35 4.79 -8.85 -11.25
CA LEU A 35 3.67 -7.91 -11.43
C LEU A 35 2.87 -7.77 -10.12
N SER A 36 2.52 -8.90 -9.50
CA SER A 36 1.73 -8.91 -8.26
C SER A 36 2.52 -8.29 -7.10
N ALA A 37 3.80 -8.62 -6.96
CA ALA A 37 4.69 -8.06 -5.96
C ALA A 37 4.85 -6.54 -6.15
N SER A 38 5.08 -6.09 -7.39
CA SER A 38 5.22 -4.66 -7.73
C SER A 38 3.94 -3.87 -7.48
N PHE A 39 2.78 -4.44 -7.83
CA PHE A 39 1.49 -3.81 -7.53
C PHE A 39 1.27 -3.69 -6.03
N GLN A 40 1.52 -4.76 -5.27
CA GLN A 40 1.39 -4.73 -3.82
C GLN A 40 2.33 -3.69 -3.20
N ALA A 41 3.59 -3.62 -3.65
CA ALA A 41 4.57 -2.65 -3.20
C ALA A 41 4.08 -1.21 -3.42
N ALA A 42 3.59 -0.89 -4.63
CA ALA A 42 3.05 0.42 -4.96
C ALA A 42 1.84 0.81 -4.08
N VAL A 43 0.93 -0.12 -3.83
CA VAL A 43 -0.20 0.11 -2.91
C VAL A 43 0.29 0.37 -1.49
N MET A 44 1.25 -0.43 -0.99
CA MET A 44 1.82 -0.25 0.34
C MET A 44 2.54 1.09 0.48
N ASP A 45 3.28 1.54 -0.53
CA ASP A 45 3.95 2.85 -0.51
C ASP A 45 2.97 4.00 -0.38
N ILE A 46 1.85 3.96 -1.11
CA ILE A 46 0.79 4.98 -1.03
C ILE A 46 0.18 5.00 0.38
N LEU A 47 -0.15 3.82 0.93
CA LEU A 47 -0.70 3.68 2.28
C LEU A 47 0.28 4.27 3.31
N MET A 48 1.53 3.82 3.29
CA MET A 48 2.56 4.26 4.24
C MET A 48 2.82 5.76 4.17
N ALA A 49 2.95 6.33 2.97
CA ALA A 49 3.21 7.75 2.79
C ALA A 49 2.08 8.62 3.37
N LYS A 50 0.82 8.28 3.06
CA LYS A 50 -0.34 9.03 3.57
C LYS A 50 -0.55 8.81 5.06
N THR A 51 -0.31 7.60 5.58
CA THR A 51 -0.36 7.31 7.01
C THR A 51 0.67 8.12 7.80
N LYS A 52 1.94 8.14 7.37
CA LYS A 52 2.99 8.96 8.01
C LYS A 52 2.61 10.45 8.02
N LYS A 53 2.15 10.96 6.88
CA LYS A 53 1.69 12.34 6.76
C LYS A 53 0.51 12.65 7.68
N ALA A 54 -0.43 11.71 7.85
CA ALA A 54 -1.54 11.87 8.77
C ALA A 54 -1.06 11.90 10.23
N LEU A 55 -0.09 11.05 10.60
CA LEU A 55 0.49 11.04 11.95
C LEU A 55 1.29 12.32 12.27
N GLU A 56 1.96 12.89 11.27
CA GLU A 56 2.63 14.20 11.42
C GLU A 56 1.60 15.33 11.61
N LYS A 57 0.48 15.27 10.89
CA LYS A 57 -0.57 16.30 10.93
C LYS A 57 -1.42 16.23 12.20
N TYR A 58 -1.64 15.04 12.74
CA TYR A 58 -2.51 14.80 13.89
C TYR A 58 -1.71 14.15 15.02
N PRO A 59 -1.49 14.83 16.16
CA PRO A 59 -0.65 14.33 17.26
C PRO A 59 -1.38 13.26 18.08
N VAL A 60 -1.56 12.10 17.47
CA VAL A 60 -2.20 10.93 18.09
C VAL A 60 -1.15 10.03 18.74
N LYS A 61 -1.54 9.30 19.78
CA LYS A 61 -0.65 8.35 20.49
C LYS A 61 -0.71 6.93 19.93
N THR A 62 -1.74 6.63 19.14
CA THR A 62 -2.06 5.27 18.69
C THR A 62 -2.56 5.28 17.26
N LEU A 63 -2.00 4.39 16.43
CA LEU A 63 -2.49 4.03 15.11
C LEU A 63 -3.16 2.65 15.19
N VAL A 64 -4.41 2.55 14.76
CA VAL A 64 -5.12 1.26 14.69
C VAL A 64 -5.35 0.90 13.22
N VAL A 65 -4.95 -0.30 12.81
CA VAL A 65 -5.11 -0.79 11.43
C VAL A 65 -6.02 -2.02 11.45
N ALA A 66 -7.21 -1.89 10.84
CA ALA A 66 -8.24 -2.93 10.81
C ALA A 66 -8.81 -3.12 9.38
N GLY A 67 -9.57 -4.20 9.19
CA GLY A 67 -10.16 -4.56 7.89
C GLY A 67 -9.41 -5.69 7.17
N GLY A 68 -9.96 -6.16 6.04
CA GLY A 68 -9.43 -7.34 5.35
C GLY A 68 -7.98 -7.21 4.87
N VAL A 69 -7.59 -6.02 4.39
CA VAL A 69 -6.22 -5.75 3.92
C VAL A 69 -5.22 -5.73 5.08
N ALA A 70 -5.67 -5.45 6.31
CA ALA A 70 -4.83 -5.55 7.49
C ALA A 70 -4.35 -6.99 7.76
N ALA A 71 -4.91 -8.00 7.07
CA ALA A 71 -4.39 -9.35 7.12
C ALA A 71 -3.08 -9.57 6.34
N ASN A 72 -2.73 -8.63 5.45
CA ASN A 72 -1.51 -8.71 4.66
C ASN A 72 -0.26 -8.63 5.56
N LYS A 73 0.57 -9.68 5.52
CA LYS A 73 1.79 -9.77 6.34
C LYS A 73 2.80 -8.66 6.02
N GLY A 74 3.04 -8.38 4.74
CA GLY A 74 3.96 -7.32 4.32
C GLY A 74 3.53 -5.93 4.81
N LEU A 75 2.23 -5.63 4.83
CA LEU A 75 1.72 -4.40 5.42
C LEU A 75 1.99 -4.35 6.94
N ARG A 76 1.73 -5.45 7.66
CA ARG A 76 1.97 -5.53 9.11
C ARG A 76 3.45 -5.31 9.44
N GLU A 77 4.33 -5.97 8.69
CA GLU A 77 5.79 -5.86 8.84
C GLU A 77 6.28 -4.44 8.56
N ARG A 78 5.84 -3.82 7.46
CA ARG A 78 6.21 -2.43 7.13
C ARG A 78 5.71 -1.43 8.15
N LEU A 79 4.46 -1.57 8.62
CA LEU A 79 3.93 -0.69 9.68
C LEU A 79 4.76 -0.80 10.96
N ALA A 80 5.10 -2.02 11.38
CA ALA A 80 5.90 -2.24 12.57
C ALA A 80 7.34 -1.71 12.44
N ALA A 81 7.94 -1.80 11.24
CA ALA A 81 9.30 -1.34 10.98
C ALA A 81 9.39 0.18 10.77
N GLU A 82 8.40 0.79 10.12
CA GLU A 82 8.47 2.18 9.68
C GLU A 82 7.72 3.18 10.58
N ILE A 83 6.82 2.71 11.45
CA ILE A 83 6.05 3.55 12.38
C ILE A 83 6.44 3.21 13.82
N THR A 84 7.45 3.90 14.34
CA THR A 84 8.00 3.63 15.67
C THR A 84 7.59 4.64 16.73
N ASP A 85 7.14 5.83 16.32
CA ASP A 85 6.87 6.95 17.23
C ASP A 85 5.50 6.89 17.91
N VAL A 86 4.61 6.03 17.40
CA VAL A 86 3.26 5.83 17.93
C VAL A 86 2.96 4.36 18.11
N LYS A 87 2.08 4.04 19.08
CA LYS A 87 1.65 2.65 19.31
C LYS A 87 0.83 2.16 18.12
N VAL A 88 1.28 1.12 17.43
CA VAL A 88 0.54 0.47 16.33
C VAL A 88 -0.24 -0.73 16.88
N ILE A 89 -1.55 -0.78 16.62
CA ILE A 89 -2.44 -1.88 17.00
C ILE A 89 -3.04 -2.50 15.73
N ILE A 90 -2.82 -3.79 15.54
CA ILE A 90 -3.42 -4.56 14.44
C ILE A 90 -4.13 -5.77 15.06
N PRO A 91 -5.45 -5.93 14.89
CA PRO A 91 -6.18 -7.07 15.44
C PRO A 91 -5.62 -8.42 14.99
N PRO A 92 -5.75 -9.47 15.82
CA PRO A 92 -5.34 -10.82 15.45
C PRO A 92 -6.12 -11.28 14.21
N LEU A 93 -5.47 -12.12 13.40
CA LEU A 93 -6.14 -12.81 12.29
C LEU A 93 -7.15 -13.80 12.89
N ARG A 94 -8.37 -13.82 12.35
CA ARG A 94 -9.35 -14.87 12.64
C ARG A 94 -9.10 -16.07 11.75
#